data_AF-A0A3D0DSH0-F1
#
_entry.id   AF-A0A3D0DSH0-F1
#
_cell.length_a   1.000
_cell.length_b   1.000
_cell.length_c   1.000
_cell.angle_alpha   90.00
_cell.angle_beta   90.00
_cell.angle_gamma   90.00
#
_symmetry.space_group_name_H-M   'P 1'
#
loop_
_entity.id
_entity.type
_entity.pdbx_description
1 polymer ?
#
loop_
_entity_poly.entity_id
_entity_poly.type
_entity_poly.pdbx_seq_one_letter_code
_entity_poly.pdbx_strand_id
1 'polypeptide(L)'
;IVSQRLVRTEDGKGRKAAIEILLNTPTISEMILKGNFHSIKEIMQKSRELGMCTFDQALYELYNKGYIGYDEAIRNADSANGLRLQIKLSGDRREPAEGGGATSPSLSMALEEDEPQDPATPV
;
A
#
# COMPACT_ATOMS: atom_id res chain seq x y z
N ILE A 1 1.69 -22.58 -0.77
CA ILE A 1 2.93 -22.03 -0.18
C ILE A 1 2.56 -21.06 0.92
N VAL A 2 3.23 -21.14 2.06
CA VAL A 2 3.11 -20.16 3.15
C VAL A 2 4.48 -19.54 3.33
N SER A 3 4.56 -18.21 3.16
CA SER A 3 5.79 -17.44 3.34
C SER A 3 5.64 -16.55 4.57
N GLN A 4 6.69 -16.47 5.37
CA GLN A 4 6.67 -15.74 6.64
C GLN A 4 7.82 -14.73 6.72
N ARG A 5 7.50 -13.54 7.22
CA ARG A 5 8.47 -12.47 7.50
C ARG A 5 8.25 -11.99 8.93
N LEU A 6 9.29 -12.07 9.77
CA LEU A 6 9.22 -11.62 11.17
C LEU A 6 9.57 -10.13 11.25
N VAL A 7 8.56 -9.30 11.50
CA VAL A 7 8.68 -7.84 11.59
C VAL A 7 8.77 -7.42 13.06
N ARG A 8 9.61 -6.44 13.38
CA ARG A 8 9.73 -5.92 14.75
C ARG A 8 8.41 -5.29 15.19
N THR A 9 8.02 -5.58 16.43
CA THR A 9 6.83 -4.95 17.02
C THR A 9 7.10 -3.50 17.36
N GLU A 10 6.06 -2.68 17.37
CA GLU A 10 6.13 -1.26 17.69
C GLU A 10 6.64 -1.00 19.12
N ASP A 11 6.35 -1.93 20.06
CA ASP A 11 6.85 -1.88 21.44
C ASP A 11 8.34 -2.28 21.58
N GLY A 12 8.98 -2.73 20.50
CA GLY A 12 10.38 -3.19 20.47
C GLY A 12 10.67 -4.47 21.25
N LYS A 13 9.67 -5.08 21.91
CA LYS A 13 9.86 -6.24 22.79
C LYS A 13 9.78 -7.58 22.07
N GLY A 14 9.41 -7.60 20.80
CA GLY A 14 9.22 -8.84 20.06
C GLY A 14 9.18 -8.68 18.55
N ARG A 15 8.64 -9.72 17.90
CA ARG A 15 8.39 -9.77 16.46
C ARG A 15 7.03 -10.38 16.19
N LYS A 16 6.37 -9.91 15.14
CA LYS A 16 5.12 -10.47 14.62
C LYS A 16 5.36 -11.01 13.21
N ALA A 17 4.73 -12.14 12.91
CA ALA A 17 4.83 -12.74 11.59
C ALA A 17 3.84 -12.06 10.64
N ALA A 18 4.36 -11.40 9.60
CA ALA A 18 3.61 -11.13 8.39
C ALA A 18 3.58 -12.42 7.56
N ILE A 19 2.39 -12.89 7.21
CA ILE A 19 2.20 -14.18 6.54
C ILE A 19 1.57 -13.94 5.17
N GLU A 20 2.26 -14.43 4.14
CA GLU A 20 1.77 -14.52 2.78
C GLU A 20 1.34 -15.96 2.48
N ILE A 21 0.19 -16.11 1.81
CA ILE A 21 -0.41 -17.39 1.50
C ILE A 21 -0.75 -17.42 0.01
N LEU A 22 -0.10 -18.35 -0.72
CA LEU A 22 -0.41 -18.68 -2.10
C LEU A 22 -1.01 -20.09 -2.15
N LEU A 23 -2.25 -20.20 -2.61
CA LEU A 23 -2.92 -21.48 -2.83
C LEU A 23 -2.71 -21.94 -4.27
N ASN A 24 -2.43 -23.24 -4.44
CA ASN A 24 -2.21 -23.81 -5.76
C ASN A 24 -3.54 -24.14 -6.46
N THR A 25 -4.14 -23.15 -7.09
CA THR A 25 -5.32 -23.34 -7.96
C THR A 25 -4.89 -23.77 -9.36
N PRO A 26 -5.79 -24.35 -10.19
CA PRO A 26 -5.46 -24.70 -11.58
C PRO A 26 -4.89 -23.52 -12.38
N THR A 27 -5.44 -22.32 -12.19
CA THR A 27 -4.96 -21.09 -12.82
C THR A 27 -3.55 -20.72 -12.39
N ILE A 28 -3.23 -20.84 -11.10
CA ILE A 28 -1.88 -20.57 -10.59
C ILE A 28 -0.88 -21.60 -11.13
N SER A 29 -1.25 -22.88 -11.15
CA SER A 29 -0.42 -23.95 -11.74
C SER A 29 -0.08 -23.67 -13.20
N GLU A 30 -1.07 -23.24 -14.00
CA GLU A 30 -0.87 -22.91 -15.41
C GLU A 30 0.05 -21.69 -15.59
N MET A 31 -0.09 -20.66 -14.75
CA MET A 31 0.77 -19.46 -14.81
C MET A 31 2.21 -19.77 -14.46
N ILE A 32 2.44 -20.65 -13.48
CA ILE A 32 3.78 -21.13 -13.13
C ILE A 32 4.40 -21.87 -14.33
N LEU A 33 3.63 -22.75 -14.99
CA LEU A 33 4.11 -23.50 -16.16
C LEU A 33 4.48 -22.56 -17.33
N LYS A 34 3.70 -21.50 -17.53
CA LYS A 34 3.94 -20.48 -18.57
C LYS A 34 5.04 -19.48 -18.19
N GLY A 35 5.57 -19.53 -16.96
CA GLY A 35 6.56 -18.58 -16.44
C GLY A 35 6.01 -17.17 -16.18
N ASN A 36 4.68 -17.00 -16.14
CA ASN A 36 4.07 -15.70 -15.92
C ASN A 36 3.88 -15.41 -14.41
N PHE A 37 5.00 -15.14 -13.72
CA PHE A 37 5.00 -14.89 -12.28
C PHE A 37 4.44 -13.53 -11.89
N HIS A 38 4.53 -12.53 -12.77
CA HIS A 38 4.05 -11.17 -12.50
C HIS A 38 2.54 -11.14 -12.25
N SER A 39 1.77 -11.87 -13.08
CA SER A 39 0.31 -11.95 -12.94
C SER A 39 -0.16 -12.70 -11.69
N ILE A 40 0.68 -13.56 -11.10
CA ILE A 40 0.31 -14.30 -9.87
C ILE A 40 0.03 -13.33 -8.72
N LYS A 41 0.84 -12.27 -8.58
CA LYS A 41 0.66 -11.30 -7.48
C LYS A 41 -0.67 -10.56 -7.59
N GLU A 42 -1.10 -10.19 -8.79
CA GLU A 42 -2.40 -9.54 -9.01
C GLU A 42 -3.57 -10.47 -8.65
N ILE A 43 -3.46 -11.76 -8.96
CA ILE A 43 -4.49 -12.75 -8.62
C ILE A 43 -4.56 -12.95 -7.12
N MET A 44 -3.41 -13.06 -6.44
CA MET A 44 -3.37 -13.15 -4.98
C MET A 44 -4.04 -11.93 -4.33
N GLN A 45 -3.79 -10.73 -4.86
CA GLN A 45 -4.42 -9.52 -4.33
C GLN A 45 -5.94 -9.56 -4.41
N LYS A 46 -6.50 -10.07 -5.52
CA LYS A 46 -7.96 -10.20 -5.75
C LYS A 46 -8.59 -11.39 -5.04
N SER A 47 -7.81 -12.44 -4.74
CA SER A 47 -8.32 -13.71 -4.24
C SER A 47 -8.33 -13.83 -2.71
N ARG A 48 -8.56 -12.71 -2.00
CA ARG A 48 -8.55 -12.69 -0.53
C ARG A 48 -9.65 -13.57 0.06
N GLU A 49 -10.80 -13.63 -0.59
CA GLU A 49 -11.93 -14.50 -0.21
C GLU A 49 -11.61 -15.99 -0.31
N LEU A 50 -10.71 -16.37 -1.22
CA LEU A 50 -10.22 -17.75 -1.35
C LEU A 50 -9.17 -18.10 -0.29
N GLY A 51 -8.83 -17.17 0.61
CA GLY A 51 -7.82 -17.36 1.64
C GLY A 51 -6.38 -17.08 1.18
N MET A 52 -6.19 -16.48 0.00
CA MET A 52 -4.89 -15.96 -0.40
C MET A 52 -4.62 -14.63 0.31
N CYS A 53 -3.35 -14.34 0.56
CA CYS A 53 -2.94 -13.09 1.18
C CYS A 53 -1.55 -12.75 0.69
N THR A 54 -1.31 -11.51 0.27
CA THR A 54 0.03 -11.02 -0.07
C THR A 54 0.73 -10.42 1.14
N PHE A 55 2.06 -10.28 1.09
CA PHE A 55 2.80 -9.58 2.14
C PHE A 55 2.29 -8.15 2.39
N ASP A 56 2.05 -7.37 1.34
CA ASP A 56 1.59 -5.98 1.48
C ASP A 56 0.26 -5.91 2.26
N GLN A 57 -0.66 -6.85 2.00
CA GLN A 57 -1.92 -6.94 2.74
C GLN A 57 -1.71 -7.37 4.20
N ALA A 58 -0.84 -8.36 4.45
CA ALA A 58 -0.53 -8.81 5.81
C ALA A 58 0.14 -7.70 6.64
N LEU A 59 1.05 -6.93 6.05
CA LEU A 59 1.72 -5.79 6.69
C LEU A 59 0.74 -4.66 6.98
N TYR A 60 -0.14 -4.35 6.04
CA TYR A 60 -1.22 -3.38 6.26
C TYR A 60 -2.08 -3.75 7.47
N GLU A 61 -2.48 -5.02 7.59
CA GLU A 61 -3.26 -5.48 8.74
C GLU A 61 -2.50 -5.42 10.06
N LEU A 62 -1.21 -5.80 10.07
CA LEU A 62 -0.38 -5.70 11.27
C LEU A 62 -0.20 -4.24 11.71
N TYR A 63 -0.04 -3.32 10.75
CA TYR A 63 0.04 -1.89 11.01
C TYR A 63 -1.28 -1.35 11.58
N ASN A 64 -2.40 -1.68 10.94
CA ASN A 64 -3.73 -1.21 11.35
C ASN A 64 -4.12 -1.74 12.74
N LYS A 65 -3.69 -2.95 13.09
CA LYS A 65 -3.90 -3.56 14.42
C LYS A 65 -2.96 -3.01 15.51
N GLY A 66 -2.04 -2.10 15.20
CA GLY A 66 -1.12 -1.55 16.20
C GLY A 66 0.08 -2.43 16.54
N TYR A 67 0.34 -3.49 15.77
CA TYR A 67 1.42 -4.42 16.10
C TYR A 67 2.79 -3.96 15.61
N ILE A 68 2.83 -3.27 14.47
CA ILE A 68 4.06 -2.77 13.84
C ILE A 68 3.91 -1.28 13.53
N GLY A 69 5.03 -0.56 13.61
CA GLY A 69 5.08 0.86 13.23
C GLY A 69 5.07 1.05 11.70
N TYR A 70 4.84 2.28 11.27
CA TYR A 70 4.82 2.65 9.84
C TYR A 70 6.13 2.32 9.14
N ASP A 71 7.27 2.71 9.71
CA ASP A 71 8.59 2.49 9.10
C ASP A 71 8.90 1.00 8.92
N GLU A 72 8.52 0.19 9.91
CA GLU A 72 8.70 -1.26 9.84
C GLU A 72 7.77 -1.88 8.79
N ALA A 73 6.53 -1.38 8.65
CA ALA A 73 5.61 -1.83 7.61
C ALA A 73 6.17 -1.52 6.21
N ILE A 74 6.62 -0.29 5.95
CA ILE A 74 7.14 0.12 4.65
C ILE A 74 8.48 -0.55 4.33
N ARG A 75 9.40 -0.68 5.31
CA ARG A 75 10.69 -1.35 5.11
C ARG A 75 10.53 -2.81 4.69
N ASN A 76 9.50 -3.47 5.21
CA ASN A 76 9.23 -4.87 4.92
C ASN A 76 8.23 -5.06 3.78
N ALA A 77 7.75 -4.01 3.12
CA ALA A 77 6.81 -4.12 2.01
C ALA A 77 7.51 -4.59 0.73
N ASP A 78 6.80 -5.37 -0.08
CA ASP A 78 7.28 -5.70 -1.42
C ASP A 78 7.03 -4.54 -2.39
N SER A 79 5.95 -3.77 -2.16
CA SER A 79 5.68 -2.51 -2.85
C SER A 79 5.54 -1.38 -1.83
N ALA A 80 6.65 -0.72 -1.51
CA ALA A 80 6.68 0.39 -0.56
C ALA A 80 5.67 1.48 -0.95
N ASN A 81 5.64 1.90 -2.23
CA ASN A 81 4.71 2.93 -2.70
C ASN A 81 3.24 2.46 -2.63
N GLY A 82 2.98 1.20 -3.00
CA GLY A 82 1.64 0.63 -2.92
C GLY A 82 1.11 0.58 -1.49
N LEU A 83 1.93 0.11 -0.56
CA LEU A 83 1.55 0.04 0.86
C LEU A 83 1.38 1.44 1.47
N ARG A 84 2.26 2.40 1.14
CA ARG A 84 2.11 3.80 1.57
C ARG A 84 0.77 4.39 1.12
N LEU A 85 0.40 4.20 -0.14
CA LEU A 85 -0.87 4.68 -0.67
C LEU A 85 -2.05 4.01 0.03
N GLN A 86 -1.99 2.70 0.23
CA GLN A 86 -3.03 1.93 0.94
C GLN A 86 -3.21 2.42 2.38
N ILE A 87 -2.13 2.68 3.12
CA ILE A 87 -2.19 3.24 4.47
C ILE A 87 -2.86 4.62 4.48
N LYS A 88 -2.54 5.48 3.52
CA LYS A 88 -3.14 6.83 3.44
C LYS A 88 -4.61 6.84 3.08
N LEU A 89 -5.04 5.94 2.18
CA LEU A 89 -6.42 5.88 1.70
C LEU A 89 -7.36 5.16 2.68
N SER A 90 -6.85 4.14 3.37
CA SER A 90 -7.68 3.23 4.19
C SER A 90 -7.35 3.29 5.69
N GLY A 91 -6.37 4.09 6.10
CA GLY A 91 -5.90 4.16 7.47
C GLY A 91 -6.94 4.79 8.41
N ASP A 92 -7.64 3.94 9.15
CA ASP A 92 -8.34 4.32 10.39
C ASP A 92 -7.33 4.80 11.45
N ARG A 93 -6.12 4.26 11.39
CA ARG A 93 -4.98 4.67 12.20
C ARG A 93 -4.30 5.90 11.57
N ARG A 94 -4.59 7.09 12.09
CA ARG A 94 -3.82 8.31 11.80
C ARG A 94 -2.33 8.04 12.03
N GLU A 95 -1.50 8.48 11.08
CA GLU A 95 -0.05 8.55 11.26
C GLU A 95 0.24 9.21 12.62
N PRO A 96 1.13 8.65 13.46
CA PRO A 96 1.62 9.42 14.60
C PRO A 96 2.25 10.68 14.02
N ALA A 97 1.68 11.83 14.37
CA ALA A 97 2.14 13.12 13.87
C ALA A 97 3.65 13.22 14.09
N GLU A 98 4.43 13.25 13.02
CA GLU A 98 5.80 13.70 13.10
C GLU A 98 5.76 15.15 13.58
N GLY A 99 6.25 15.37 14.80
CA GLY A 99 6.46 16.71 15.32
C GLY A 99 7.49 17.43 14.46
N GLY A 100 7.05 18.46 13.73
CA GLY A 100 7.92 19.37 13.00
C GLY A 100 7.37 19.73 11.63
N GLY A 101 6.70 20.88 11.54
CA GLY A 101 5.86 21.24 10.41
C GLY A 101 6.55 21.37 9.05
N ALA A 102 5.80 21.00 8.02
CA ALA A 102 5.71 21.72 6.76
C ALA A 102 4.38 21.31 6.09
N THR A 103 3.67 22.31 5.59
CA THR A 103 2.35 22.26 4.97
C THR A 103 2.26 21.26 3.81
N SER A 104 1.34 20.30 3.89
CA SER A 104 0.89 19.53 2.72
C SER A 104 0.17 20.48 1.75
N PRO A 105 0.49 20.53 0.46
CA PRO A 105 -0.35 21.23 -0.49
C PRO A 105 -1.63 20.40 -0.67
N SER A 106 -2.75 20.97 -0.29
CA SER A 106 -4.07 20.50 -0.70
C SER A 106 -4.14 20.59 -2.22
N LEU A 107 -4.31 19.45 -2.90
CA LEU A 107 -4.55 19.42 -4.34
C LEU A 107 -6.01 19.86 -4.59
N SER A 108 -6.26 21.16 -4.55
CA SER A 108 -7.52 21.75 -5.00
C SER A 108 -7.49 21.85 -6.52
N MET A 109 -8.28 21.02 -7.18
CA MET A 109 -8.54 21.09 -8.62
C MET A 109 -9.42 22.33 -8.89
N ALA A 110 -8.80 23.49 -9.07
CA ALA A 110 -9.47 24.69 -9.56
C ALA A 110 -9.39 24.69 -11.09
N LEU A 111 -10.53 24.49 -11.73
CA LEU A 111 -10.72 24.71 -13.16
C LEU A 111 -10.62 26.23 -13.38
N GLU A 112 -9.56 26.70 -14.03
CA GLU A 112 -9.47 28.09 -14.49
C GLU A 112 -10.33 28.23 -15.74
N GLU A 113 -11.42 28.99 -15.62
CA GLU A 113 -12.22 29.47 -16.75
C GLU A 113 -11.40 30.57 -17.47
N ASP A 114 -11.11 30.34 -18.75
CA ASP A 114 -10.39 31.26 -19.63
C ASP A 114 -11.32 32.43 -20.00
N GLU A 115 -11.10 33.63 -19.45
CA GLU A 115 -11.79 34.84 -19.93
C GLU A 115 -11.15 35.35 -21.23
N PRO A 116 -11.93 35.67 -22.27
CA PRO A 116 -11.39 36.19 -23.52
C PRO A 116 -10.87 37.63 -23.35
N GLN A 117 -9.57 37.81 -23.58
CA GLN A 117 -8.90 39.10 -23.55
C GLN A 117 -9.21 39.92 -24.82
N ASP A 118 -10.06 40.94 -24.72
CA ASP A 118 -10.31 41.88 -25.81
C ASP A 118 -9.12 42.87 -25.96
N PRO A 119 -8.63 43.15 -27.18
CA PRO A 119 -7.44 43.95 -27.40
C PRO A 119 -7.75 45.45 -27.56
N ALA A 120 -6.79 46.25 -27.07
CA ALA A 120 -6.49 47.63 -27.45
C ALA A 120 -7.26 48.77 -26.75
N THR A 121 -6.50 49.60 -26.04
CA THR A 121 -6.44 51.04 -26.37
C THR A 121 -4.97 51.49 -26.34
N PRO A 122 -4.43 52.09 -27.42
CA PRO A 122 -3.16 52.80 -27.36
C PRO A 122 -3.38 54.24 -26.86
N VAL A 123 -2.33 54.83 -26.30
CA VAL A 123 -2.21 56.26 -25.93
C VAL A 123 -2.04 57.12 -27.17
#